data_AF-A0A7R9YP46-F1
#
_entry.id   AF-A0A7R9YP46-F1
#
_cell.length_a   1.000
_cell.length_b   1.000
_cell.length_c   1.000
_cell.angle_alpha   90.00
_cell.angle_beta   90.00
_cell.angle_gamma   90.00
#
_symmetry.space_group_name_H-M   'P 1'
#
loop_
_entity.id
_entity.type
_entity.pdbx_description
1 polymer ?
#
loop_
_entity_poly.entity_id
_entity_poly.type
_entity_poly.pdbx_seq_one_letter_code
_entity_poly.pdbx_strand_id
1 'polypeptide(L)'
;ASIFYEDASVFVASLHADPETEYPFNSGFASQTGAGTAVGATLCAPLAPYTRWDVAGTGGGETYEEALRRAIAAVSSHGAEALVVSLGVDAYAADPVHLPA
;
A
#
# COMPACT_ATOMS: atom_id res chain seq x y z
N ALA A 1 -6.11 6.34 4.43
CA ALA A 1 -7.40 6.08 3.74
C ALA A 1 -8.61 6.76 4.38
N SER A 2 -8.53 7.28 5.62
CA SER A 2 -9.70 7.74 6.40
C SER A 2 -10.67 8.68 5.67
N ILE A 3 -10.18 9.64 4.88
CA ILE A 3 -11.02 10.62 4.17
C ILE A 3 -12.04 9.96 3.24
N PHE A 4 -11.67 8.87 2.57
CA PHE A 4 -12.51 8.19 1.57
C PHE A 4 -13.02 6.83 2.04
N TYR A 5 -12.89 6.51 3.33
CA TYR A 5 -13.10 5.14 3.83
C TYR A 5 -14.55 4.64 3.68
N GLU A 6 -15.52 5.55 3.57
CA GLU A 6 -16.93 5.27 3.32
C GLU A 6 -17.40 5.74 1.92
N ASP A 7 -16.50 6.24 1.08
CA ASP A 7 -16.81 6.74 -0.27
C ASP A 7 -16.40 5.72 -1.34
N ALA A 8 -17.39 5.01 -1.89
CA ALA A 8 -17.15 4.00 -2.91
C ALA A 8 -16.77 4.57 -4.28
N SER A 9 -16.84 5.89 -4.48
CA SER A 9 -16.44 6.54 -5.74
C SER A 9 -14.94 6.81 -5.85
N VAL A 10 -14.20 6.69 -4.73
CA VAL A 10 -12.75 6.91 -4.68
C VAL A 10 -12.07 5.65 -4.17
N PHE A 11 -11.31 5.00 -5.03
CA PHE A 11 -10.45 3.88 -4.64
C PHE A 11 -9.13 4.36 -4.05
N VAL A 12 -8.74 3.82 -2.90
CA VAL A 12 -7.46 4.11 -2.24
C VAL A 12 -6.61 2.85 -2.18
N ALA A 13 -5.54 2.78 -2.96
CA ALA A 13 -4.47 1.81 -2.77
C ALA A 13 -3.27 2.46 -2.07
N SER A 14 -2.71 1.77 -1.08
CA SER A 14 -1.50 2.23 -0.38
C SER A 14 -0.55 1.08 -0.14
N LEU A 15 0.70 1.24 -0.58
CA LEU A 15 1.84 0.38 -0.24
C LEU A 15 2.66 1.11 0.81
N HIS A 16 3.01 0.43 1.88
CA HIS A 16 3.74 1.01 3.02
C HIS A 16 4.38 -0.09 3.84
N ALA A 17 5.31 0.25 4.71
CA ALA A 17 5.84 -0.68 5.70
C ALA A 17 4.73 -1.21 6.63
N ASP A 18 4.94 -2.40 7.17
CA ASP A 18 3.99 -3.03 8.09
C ASP A 18 3.73 -2.12 9.32
N PRO A 19 2.47 -1.71 9.55
CA PRO A 19 2.13 -0.85 10.67
C PRO A 19 2.39 -1.49 12.04
N GLU A 20 2.59 -2.81 12.16
CA GLU A 20 3.05 -3.39 13.42
C GLU A 20 4.46 -2.92 13.82
N THR A 21 5.25 -2.48 12.84
CA THR A 21 6.66 -2.12 13.03
C THR A 21 6.96 -0.65 12.71
N GLU A 22 6.12 0.01 11.91
CA GLU A 22 6.36 1.37 11.43
C GLU A 22 5.11 2.27 11.55
N TYR A 23 5.32 3.58 11.58
CA TYR A 23 4.22 4.56 11.66
C TYR A 23 3.19 4.31 10.54
N PRO A 24 1.87 4.36 10.82
CA PRO A 24 1.22 5.00 11.97
C PRO A 24 0.77 4.08 13.11
N PHE A 25 1.11 2.78 13.10
CA PHE A 25 0.80 1.80 14.15
C PHE A 25 -0.68 1.42 14.38
N ASN A 26 -1.62 2.27 13.99
CA ASN A 26 -3.06 2.07 14.24
C ASN A 26 -3.90 1.97 12.96
N SER A 27 -3.28 2.09 11.79
CA SER A 27 -3.93 2.02 10.48
C SER A 27 -2.93 1.60 9.40
N GLY A 28 -3.42 1.13 8.26
CA GLY A 28 -2.62 0.51 7.20
C GLY A 28 -2.67 -1.02 7.20
N PHE A 29 -3.48 -1.65 8.05
CA PHE A 29 -3.57 -3.11 8.08
C PHE A 29 -4.31 -3.65 6.84
N ALA A 30 -3.87 -4.80 6.34
CA ALA A 30 -4.47 -5.45 5.17
C ALA A 30 -5.97 -5.77 5.32
N SER A 31 -6.46 -5.92 6.56
CA SER A 31 -7.88 -6.15 6.88
C SER A 31 -8.76 -4.90 6.73
N GLN A 32 -8.15 -3.70 6.59
CA GLN A 32 -8.87 -2.44 6.45
C GLN A 32 -9.22 -2.20 4.98
N THR A 33 -10.45 -2.56 4.61
CA THR A 33 -10.90 -2.59 3.20
C THR A 33 -11.96 -1.55 2.84
N GLY A 34 -12.26 -0.61 3.75
CA GLY A 34 -13.35 0.35 3.64
C GLY A 34 -14.50 0.04 4.60
N ALA A 35 -15.54 0.85 4.56
CA ALA A 35 -16.73 0.71 5.40
C ALA A 35 -18.03 1.00 4.64
N GLY A 36 -19.14 0.49 5.16
CA GLY A 36 -20.47 0.69 4.56
C GLY A 36 -20.53 0.18 3.12
N THR A 37 -20.98 1.04 2.21
CA THR A 37 -21.06 0.72 0.77
C THR A 37 -19.69 0.75 0.08
N ALA A 38 -18.64 1.22 0.75
CA ALA A 38 -17.28 1.32 0.22
C ALA A 38 -16.37 0.15 0.64
N VAL A 39 -16.91 -0.92 1.23
CA VAL A 39 -16.13 -2.15 1.46
C VAL A 39 -15.61 -2.69 0.13
N GLY A 40 -14.29 -2.85 0.04
CA GLY A 40 -13.57 -3.18 -1.18
C GLY A 40 -12.99 -1.97 -1.93
N ALA A 41 -13.28 -0.73 -1.49
CA ALA A 41 -12.73 0.49 -2.10
C ALA A 41 -11.40 0.95 -1.48
N THR A 42 -10.89 0.25 -0.46
CA THR A 42 -9.54 0.48 0.09
C THR A 42 -8.71 -0.79 -0.01
N LEU A 43 -7.47 -0.64 -0.49
CA LEU A 43 -6.44 -1.67 -0.51
C LEU A 43 -5.22 -1.20 0.26
N CYS A 44 -5.03 -1.72 1.46
CA CYS A 44 -3.78 -1.59 2.19
C CYS A 44 -2.85 -2.77 1.85
N ALA A 45 -1.63 -2.47 1.42
CA ALA A 45 -0.57 -3.43 1.13
C ALA A 45 0.61 -3.19 2.08
N PRO A 46 0.51 -3.61 3.35
CA PRO A 46 1.64 -3.57 4.28
C PRO A 46 2.74 -4.52 3.80
N LEU A 47 3.98 -4.02 3.77
CA LEU A 47 5.16 -4.73 3.30
C LEU A 47 6.07 -5.06 4.48
N ALA A 48 6.62 -6.26 4.47
CA ALA A 48 7.57 -6.69 5.48
C ALA A 48 8.84 -5.81 5.46
N PRO A 49 9.54 -5.69 6.61
CA PRO A 49 10.84 -5.04 6.65
C PRO A 49 11.79 -5.62 5.60
N TYR A 50 12.58 -4.75 4.97
CA TYR A 50 13.54 -5.10 3.92
C TYR A 50 12.93 -5.67 2.63
N THR A 51 11.62 -5.52 2.39
CA THR A 51 11.02 -5.78 1.07
C THR A 51 11.78 -4.99 0.00
N ARG A 52 12.10 -5.68 -1.10
CA ARG A 52 12.91 -5.12 -2.19
C ARG A 52 12.10 -5.02 -3.46
N TRP A 53 12.55 -4.14 -4.34
CA TRP A 53 12.30 -4.30 -5.75
C TRP A 53 13.02 -5.55 -6.25
N ASP A 54 12.28 -6.63 -6.53
CA ASP A 54 12.82 -7.86 -7.09
C ASP A 54 11.84 -8.44 -8.10
N VAL A 55 12.21 -8.35 -9.39
CA VAL A 55 11.43 -8.86 -10.52
C VAL A 55 11.53 -10.39 -10.63
N ALA A 56 12.59 -10.98 -10.07
CA ALA A 56 12.82 -12.41 -10.14
C ALA A 56 12.11 -13.19 -9.00
N GLY A 57 11.56 -12.51 -8.00
CA GLY A 57 10.80 -13.13 -6.91
C GLY A 57 11.62 -14.08 -6.02
N THR A 58 12.92 -13.82 -5.86
CA THR A 58 13.87 -14.78 -5.27
C THR A 58 13.89 -14.78 -3.74
N GLY A 59 13.25 -13.79 -3.10
CA GLY A 59 13.29 -13.56 -1.65
C GLY A 59 12.28 -14.35 -0.81
N GLY A 60 11.41 -15.17 -1.41
CA GLY A 60 10.46 -16.03 -0.70
C GLY A 60 9.25 -15.32 -0.06
N GLY A 61 9.17 -13.99 -0.09
CA GLY A 61 8.02 -13.18 0.32
C GLY A 61 7.59 -12.21 -0.78
N GLU A 62 6.47 -11.48 -0.56
CA GLU A 62 5.95 -10.51 -1.54
C GLU A 62 7.00 -9.42 -1.83
N THR A 63 7.29 -9.20 -3.11
CA THR A 63 8.21 -8.15 -3.55
C THR A 63 7.48 -6.82 -3.72
N TYR A 64 8.23 -5.73 -3.72
CA TYR A 64 7.64 -4.41 -3.96
C TYR A 64 6.93 -4.34 -5.32
N GLU A 65 7.50 -4.97 -6.35
CA GLU A 65 6.88 -5.02 -7.68
C GLU A 65 5.55 -5.78 -7.66
N GLU A 66 5.49 -6.92 -6.97
CA GLU A 66 4.26 -7.73 -6.87
C GLU A 66 3.14 -6.93 -6.20
N ALA A 67 3.44 -6.27 -5.07
CA ALA A 67 2.49 -5.40 -4.38
C ALA A 67 2.03 -4.25 -5.28
N LEU A 68 2.94 -3.65 -6.06
CA LEU A 68 2.62 -2.55 -6.97
C LEU A 68 1.73 -3.02 -8.11
N ARG A 69 2.02 -4.18 -8.71
CA ARG A 69 1.18 -4.80 -9.75
C ARG A 69 -0.22 -5.09 -9.23
N ARG A 70 -0.33 -5.61 -8.01
CA ARG A 70 -1.61 -5.86 -7.33
C ARG A 70 -2.41 -4.57 -7.15
N ALA A 71 -1.77 -3.48 -6.71
CA ALA A 71 -2.42 -2.17 -6.59
C ALA A 71 -2.87 -1.61 -7.95
N ILE A 72 -2.03 -1.69 -8.99
CA ILE A 72 -2.36 -1.24 -10.35
C ILE A 72 -3.57 -2.02 -10.91
N ALA A 73 -3.58 -3.34 -10.72
CA ALA A 73 -4.69 -4.18 -11.14
C ALA A 73 -5.98 -3.79 -10.41
N ALA A 74 -5.93 -3.57 -9.09
CA ALA A 74 -7.09 -3.18 -8.30
C ALA A 74 -7.64 -1.80 -8.71
N VAL A 75 -6.77 -0.80 -8.92
CA VAL A 75 -7.16 0.52 -9.45
C VAL A 75 -7.85 0.38 -10.80
N SER A 76 -7.32 -0.46 -11.69
CA SER A 76 -7.90 -0.71 -13.00
C SER A 76 -9.26 -1.40 -12.91
N SER A 77 -9.40 -2.41 -12.04
CA SER A 77 -10.65 -3.14 -11.80
C SER A 77 -11.74 -2.28 -11.16
N HIS A 78 -11.36 -1.27 -10.37
CA HIS A 78 -12.30 -0.28 -9.84
C HIS A 78 -12.93 0.58 -10.94
N GLY A 79 -12.26 0.72 -12.11
CA GLY A 79 -12.73 1.57 -13.20
C GLY A 79 -12.36 3.04 -13.01
N ALA A 80 -11.27 3.33 -12.30
CA ALA A 80 -10.82 4.70 -12.09
C ALA A 80 -10.54 5.42 -13.41
N GLU A 81 -11.17 6.58 -13.61
CA GLU A 81 -11.01 7.41 -14.82
C GLU A 81 -9.86 8.44 -14.70
N ALA A 82 -9.42 8.70 -13.47
CA ALA A 82 -8.29 9.56 -13.15
C ALA A 82 -7.46 8.93 -12.03
N LEU A 83 -6.17 9.27 -11.99
CA LEU A 83 -5.23 8.74 -11.00
C LEU A 83 -4.49 9.89 -10.31
N VAL A 84 -4.48 9.85 -8.97
CA VAL A 84 -3.62 10.69 -8.13
C VAL A 84 -2.55 9.80 -7.51
N VAL A 85 -1.28 10.14 -7.70
CA VAL A 85 -0.15 9.40 -7.12
C VAL A 85 0.46 10.22 -6.00
N SER A 86 0.24 9.78 -4.76
CA SER A 86 0.93 10.32 -3.58
C SER A 86 2.34 9.74 -3.49
N LEU A 87 3.28 10.32 -4.25
CA LEU A 87 4.66 9.82 -4.33
C LEU A 87 5.47 10.19 -3.08
N GLY A 88 5.73 9.20 -2.22
CA GLY A 88 6.82 9.21 -1.25
C GLY A 88 8.06 8.55 -1.84
N VAL A 89 9.25 9.07 -1.51
CA VAL A 89 10.54 8.51 -1.96
C VAL A 89 11.38 7.94 -0.80
N ASP A 90 10.77 7.85 0.37
CA ASP A 90 11.33 7.28 1.61
C ASP A 90 11.49 5.75 1.54
N ALA A 91 10.76 5.07 0.65
CA ALA A 91 11.01 3.66 0.30
C ALA A 91 12.41 3.40 -0.32
N TYR A 92 13.25 4.43 -0.47
CA TYR A 92 14.63 4.29 -0.88
C TYR A 92 15.46 3.57 0.20
N ALA A 93 16.29 2.61 -0.22
CA ALA A 93 17.06 1.76 0.69
C ALA A 93 18.08 2.50 1.59
N ALA A 94 18.40 3.76 1.29
CA ALA A 94 19.27 4.59 2.13
C ALA A 94 18.56 5.82 2.69
N ASP A 95 17.23 5.82 2.72
CA ASP A 95 16.48 6.84 3.45
C ASP A 95 16.76 6.70 4.96
N PRO A 96 17.13 7.79 5.65
CA PRO A 96 17.48 7.75 7.07
C PRO A 96 16.32 7.37 7.99
N VAL A 97 15.05 7.49 7.57
CA VAL A 97 13.90 7.13 8.42
C VAL A 97 13.88 5.64 8.76
N HIS A 98 14.47 4.81 7.90
CA HIS A 98 14.53 3.36 8.06
C HIS A 98 15.88 2.85 8.60
N LEU A 99 16.83 3.77 8.89
CA LEU A 99 18.13 3.41 9.46
C LEU A 99 18.07 3.33 10.99
N PRO A 100 18.87 2.45 11.63
CA PRO A 100 19.01 2.47 13.08
C PRO A 100 19.50 3.84 13.56
N ALA A 101 18.91 4.33 14.65
CA ALA A 101 19.33 5.55 15.32
C ALA A 101 20.73 5.45 15.95
#